data_AF-A0A968ZG55-F1
#
_entry.id   AF-A0A968ZG55-F1
#
_cell.length_a   1.000
_cell.length_b   1.000
_cell.length_c   1.000
_cell.angle_alpha   90.00
_cell.angle_beta   90.00
_cell.angle_gamma   90.00
#
_symmetry.space_group_name_H-M   'P 1'
#
loop_
_entity.id
_entity.type
_entity.pdbx_description
1 polymer ?
#
loop_
_entity_poly.entity_id
_entity_poly.type
_entity_poly.pdbx_seq_one_letter_code
_entity_poly.pdbx_strand_id
1 'polypeptide(L)'
;MKKTILMLGAFLGMALANGAQAQSADEKLIRSAIKAFSEAGDRNNVPALETVLDSHYRVVMNRLFGSTSVSVMPREVYLEKSEARNMVETSAKSP
;
A
#
# COMPACT_ATOMS: atom_id res chain seq x y z
N MET A 1 -43.35 -26.35 18.93
CA MET A 1 -41.98 -26.57 19.42
C MET A 1 -41.04 -27.08 18.34
N LYS A 2 -41.29 -28.24 17.69
CA LYS A 2 -40.42 -28.75 16.60
C LYS A 2 -40.26 -27.79 15.41
N LYS A 3 -41.34 -27.13 14.99
CA LYS A 3 -41.34 -26.12 13.91
C LYS A 3 -40.55 -24.86 14.26
N THR A 4 -40.54 -24.48 15.54
CA THR A 4 -39.86 -23.28 16.05
C THR A 4 -38.34 -23.49 16.09
N ILE A 5 -37.89 -24.68 16.49
CA ILE A 5 -36.47 -25.07 16.47
C ILE A 5 -35.93 -25.10 15.04
N LEU A 6 -36.74 -25.58 14.09
CA LEU A 6 -36.35 -25.67 12.68
C LEU A 6 -36.21 -24.27 12.02
N MET A 7 -37.09 -23.32 12.38
CA MET A 7 -36.95 -21.93 11.92
C MET A 7 -35.76 -21.20 12.55
N LEU A 8 -35.45 -21.44 13.82
CA LEU A 8 -34.30 -20.82 14.48
C LEU A 8 -32.96 -21.31 13.89
N GLY A 9 -32.89 -22.60 13.54
CA GLY A 9 -31.72 -23.18 12.86
C GLY A 9 -31.50 -22.62 11.46
N ALA A 10 -32.58 -22.39 10.70
CA ALA A 10 -32.51 -21.76 9.37
C ALA A 10 -32.04 -20.29 9.44
N PHE A 11 -32.50 -19.55 10.45
CA PHE A 11 -32.09 -18.16 10.66
C PHE A 11 -30.61 -18.03 11.07
N LEU A 12 -30.14 -18.94 11.93
CA LEU A 12 -28.73 -18.98 12.33
C LEU A 12 -27.81 -19.39 11.16
N GLY A 13 -28.26 -20.30 10.30
CA GLY A 13 -27.52 -20.70 9.09
C GLY A 13 -27.34 -19.56 8.08
N MET A 14 -28.37 -18.73 7.88
CA MET A 14 -28.28 -17.54 7.01
C MET A 14 -27.37 -16.45 7.60
N ALA A 15 -27.32 -16.30 8.93
CA ALA A 15 -26.44 -15.32 9.57
C ALA A 15 -24.95 -15.67 9.40
N LEU A 16 -24.59 -16.97 9.43
CA LEU A 16 -23.20 -17.42 9.30
C LEU A 16 -22.65 -17.33 7.86
N ALA A 17 -23.52 -17.37 6.83
CA ALA A 17 -23.09 -17.30 5.43
C ALA A 17 -22.64 -15.90 4.97
N ASN A 18 -23.07 -14.84 5.67
CA ASN A 18 -22.84 -13.45 5.24
C ASN A 18 -21.54 -12.82 5.79
N GLY A 19 -20.86 -13.45 6.75
CA GLY A 19 -19.66 -12.88 7.40
C GLY A 19 -18.33 -13.05 6.63
N ALA A 20 -18.25 -14.02 5.72
CA ALA A 20 -16.98 -14.42 5.09
C ALA A 20 -16.60 -13.62 3.82
N GLN A 21 -17.52 -12.87 3.22
CA GLN A 21 -17.27 -12.17 1.95
C GLN A 21 -16.56 -10.82 2.13
N ALA A 22 -16.72 -10.16 3.28
CA ALA A 22 -16.21 -8.81 3.51
C ALA A 22 -14.67 -8.72 3.66
N GLN A 23 -14.01 -9.78 4.13
CA GLN A 23 -12.56 -9.74 4.40
C GLN A 23 -11.69 -9.82 3.12
N SER A 24 -12.22 -10.35 2.01
CA SER A 24 -11.42 -10.56 0.79
C SER A 24 -11.23 -9.28 -0.04
N ALA A 25 -12.12 -8.31 0.09
CA ALA A 25 -12.08 -7.07 -0.68
C ALA A 25 -10.91 -6.17 -0.24
N ASP A 26 -10.75 -5.96 1.07
CA ASP A 26 -9.68 -5.12 1.63
C ASP A 26 -8.29 -5.72 1.37
N GLU A 27 -8.16 -7.04 1.51
CA GLU A 27 -6.91 -7.74 1.19
C GLU A 27 -6.48 -7.47 -0.26
N LYS A 28 -7.43 -7.55 -1.20
CA LYS A 28 -7.16 -7.27 -2.62
C LYS A 28 -6.72 -5.83 -2.84
N LEU A 29 -7.35 -4.86 -2.17
CA LEU A 29 -7.00 -3.45 -2.27
C LEU A 29 -5.58 -3.19 -1.72
N ILE A 30 -5.25 -3.76 -0.56
CA ILE A 30 -3.92 -3.64 0.04
C ILE A 30 -2.85 -4.22 -0.89
N ARG A 31 -3.09 -5.42 -1.44
CA ARG A 31 -2.18 -6.05 -2.41
C ARG A 31 -1.97 -5.18 -3.65
N SER A 32 -3.04 -4.58 -4.15
CA SER A 32 -2.97 -3.67 -5.31
C SER A 32 -2.15 -2.42 -5.00
N ALA A 33 -2.32 -1.82 -3.81
CA ALA A 33 -1.56 -0.64 -3.40
C ALA A 33 -0.05 -0.94 -3.27
N ILE A 34 0.30 -2.05 -2.62
CA ILE A 34 1.70 -2.49 -2.49
C ILE A 34 2.32 -2.70 -3.88
N LYS A 35 1.61 -3.42 -4.76
CA LYS A 35 2.10 -3.71 -6.11
C LYS A 35 2.33 -2.42 -6.90
N ALA A 36 1.38 -1.49 -6.89
CA ALA A 36 1.49 -0.22 -7.60
C ALA A 36 2.66 0.63 -7.07
N PHE A 37 2.84 0.69 -5.75
CA PHE A 37 3.98 1.37 -5.13
C PHE A 37 5.32 0.75 -5.55
N SER A 38 5.44 -0.59 -5.48
CA SER A 38 6.66 -1.30 -5.88
C SER A 38 6.99 -1.07 -7.37
N GLU A 39 6.01 -1.23 -8.27
CA GLU A 39 6.24 -1.02 -9.71
C GLU A 39 6.63 0.42 -10.04
N ALA A 40 6.01 1.40 -9.37
CA ALA A 40 6.33 2.81 -9.55
C ALA A 40 7.74 3.13 -9.01
N GLY A 41 8.12 2.57 -7.86
CA GLY A 41 9.46 2.71 -7.26
C GLY A 41 10.56 2.07 -8.12
N ASP A 42 10.36 0.83 -8.57
CA ASP A 42 11.34 0.09 -9.39
C ASP A 42 11.61 0.78 -10.73
N ARG A 43 10.59 1.41 -11.31
CA ARG A 43 10.70 2.18 -12.56
C ARG A 43 11.03 3.66 -12.33
N ASN A 44 11.19 4.07 -11.08
CA ASN A 44 11.35 5.46 -10.65
C ASN A 44 10.32 6.42 -11.31
N ASN A 45 9.07 5.98 -11.45
CA ASN A 45 7.99 6.75 -12.05
C ASN A 45 7.34 7.64 -10.98
N VAL A 46 7.85 8.87 -10.88
CA VAL A 46 7.43 9.84 -9.86
C VAL A 46 5.95 10.23 -9.95
N PRO A 47 5.36 10.51 -11.14
CA PRO A 47 3.91 10.74 -11.24
C PRO A 47 3.05 9.58 -10.72
N ALA A 48 3.48 8.34 -10.94
CA ALA A 48 2.79 7.17 -10.40
C ALA A 48 2.95 7.06 -8.88
N LEU A 49 4.15 7.33 -8.34
CA LEU A 49 4.38 7.40 -6.90
C LEU A 49 3.52 8.49 -6.24
N GLU A 50 3.43 9.66 -6.85
CA GLU A 50 2.60 10.77 -6.39
C GLU A 50 1.13 10.36 -6.23
N THR A 51 0.61 9.53 -7.13
CA THR A 51 -0.79 9.08 -7.12
C THR A 51 -1.08 8.07 -6.01
N VAL A 52 -0.11 7.23 -5.65
CA VAL A 52 -0.30 6.14 -4.67
C VAL A 52 0.10 6.51 -3.25
N LEU A 53 0.86 7.59 -3.06
CA LEU A 53 1.33 8.04 -1.75
C LEU A 53 0.36 9.04 -1.12
N ASP A 54 -0.09 8.73 0.10
CA ASP A 54 -0.89 9.65 0.91
C ASP A 54 -0.18 10.99 1.14
N SER A 55 -0.94 12.08 1.22
CA SER A 55 -0.41 13.43 1.48
C SER A 55 0.44 13.55 2.75
N HIS A 56 0.23 12.68 3.75
CA HIS A 56 1.01 12.62 4.99
C HIS A 56 2.04 11.50 5.00
N TYR A 57 2.32 10.88 3.85
CA TYR A 57 3.31 9.82 3.73
C TYR A 57 4.70 10.31 4.17
N ARG A 58 5.40 9.46 4.91
CA ARG A 58 6.76 9.73 5.41
C ARG A 58 7.62 8.51 5.24
N VAL A 59 8.83 8.71 4.74
CA VAL A 59 9.87 7.69 4.76
C VAL A 59 10.66 7.84 6.06
N VAL A 60 10.74 6.75 6.80
CA VAL A 60 11.51 6.69 8.06
C VAL A 60 12.62 5.68 7.87
N MET A 61 13.87 6.13 7.98
CA MET A 61 15.04 5.27 7.82
C MET A 61 16.19 5.72 8.72
N ASN A 62 17.08 4.80 9.09
CA ASN A 62 18.32 5.19 9.75
C ASN A 62 19.21 5.92 8.74
N ARG A 63 19.83 7.04 9.15
CA ARG A 63 20.65 7.86 8.23
C ARG A 63 21.82 7.08 7.63
N LEU A 64 22.37 6.15 8.41
CA LEU A 64 23.38 5.19 8.03
C LEU A 64 23.03 3.84 8.64
N PHE A 65 23.36 2.74 7.96
CA PHE A 65 23.24 1.41 8.52
C PHE A 65 23.97 1.34 9.88
N GLY A 66 23.26 0.91 10.92
CA GLY A 66 23.78 0.85 12.29
C GLY A 66 23.71 2.17 13.09
N SER A 67 23.22 3.26 12.51
CA SER A 67 23.01 4.51 13.26
C SER A 67 21.81 4.42 14.20
N THR A 68 21.93 5.04 15.38
CA THR A 68 20.80 5.31 16.30
C THR A 68 19.99 6.53 15.89
N SER A 69 20.44 7.29 14.89
CA SER A 69 19.74 8.46 14.37
C SER A 69 18.78 8.09 13.24
N VAL A 70 17.52 8.47 13.44
CA VAL A 70 16.44 8.27 12.47
C VAL A 70 16.27 9.54 11.64
N SER A 71 16.17 9.37 10.33
CA SER A 71 15.75 10.41 9.40
C SER A 71 14.27 10.20 9.05
N VAL A 72 13.49 11.26 9.17
CA VAL A 72 12.09 11.29 8.76
C VAL A 72 11.97 12.24 7.57
N MET A 73 11.60 11.70 6.41
CA MET A 73 11.49 12.44 5.17
C MET A 73 10.01 12.59 4.76
N PRO A 74 9.52 13.83 4.58
CA PRO A 74 8.19 14.07 4.01
C PRO A 74 8.07 13.56 2.57
N ARG A 75 6.83 13.30 2.13
CA ARG A 75 6.50 12.85 0.76
C ARG A 75 7.17 13.70 -0.32
N GLU A 76 7.11 15.02 -0.19
CA GLU A 76 7.59 15.97 -1.18
C GLU A 76 9.10 15.82 -1.38
N VAL A 77 9.84 15.72 -0.26
CA VAL A 77 11.29 15.53 -0.27
C VAL A 77 11.68 14.16 -0.83
N TYR A 78 10.85 13.14 -0.60
CA TYR A 78 11.05 11.81 -1.18
C TYR A 78 10.88 11.83 -2.70
N LEU A 79 9.77 12.41 -3.19
CA LEU A 79 9.49 12.53 -4.63
C LEU A 79 10.56 13.37 -5.35
N GLU A 80 11.01 14.48 -4.75
CA GLU A 80 12.09 15.32 -5.28
C GLU A 80 13.39 14.52 -5.47
N LYS A 81 13.76 13.69 -4.48
CA LYS A 81 14.95 12.84 -4.57
C LYS A 81 14.84 11.78 -5.66
N SER A 82 13.66 11.23 -5.86
CA SER A 82 13.39 10.29 -6.96
C SER A 82 13.53 10.97 -8.33
N GLU A 83 13.05 12.21 -8.49
CA GLU A 83 13.24 12.97 -9.74
C GLU A 83 14.71 13.26 -10.03
N ALA A 84 15.45 13.74 -9.03
CA ALA A 84 16.88 13.99 -9.18
C ALA A 84 17.64 12.75 -9.65
N ARG A 85 17.25 11.55 -9.17
CA ARG A 85 17.82 10.27 -9.60
C ARG A 85 17.52 9.96 -11.07
N ASN A 86 16.31 10.23 -11.55
CA ASN A 86 15.96 10.08 -12.98
C ASN A 86 16.85 10.94 -13.88
N MET A 87 17.08 12.19 -13.50
CA MET A 87 17.91 13.13 -14.28
C MET A 87 19.36 12.66 -14.40
N VAL A 88 19.91 12.05 -13.34
CA VAL A 88 21.26 11.48 -13.36
C VAL A 88 21.33 10.24 -14.25
N GLU A 89 20.34 9.35 -14.19
CA GLU A 89 20.32 8.13 -15.01
C GLU A 89 20.11 8.42 -16.51
N THR A 90 19.32 9.44 -16.87
CA THR A 90 19.15 9.84 -18.28
C THR A 90 20.39 10.51 -18.84
N SER A 91 21.07 11.36 -18.05
CA SER A 91 22.34 11.96 -18.45
C SER A 91 23.47 10.94 -18.61
N ALA A 92 23.46 9.85 -17.85
CA ALA A 92 24.48 8.79 -17.93
C ALA A 92 24.28 7.82 -19.12
N LYS A 93 23.12 7.87 -19.78
CA LYS A 93 22.76 6.99 -20.92
C LYS A 93 22.77 7.70 -22.28
N SER A 94 23.10 8.98 -22.33
CA SER A 94 23.25 9.71 -23.60
C SER A 94 24.67 9.50 -24.15
N PRO A 95 24.84 9.12 -25.44
CA PRO A 95 26.14 8.83 -26.06
C PRO A 95 27.04 10.05 -26.21
#